data_AF-A0A524M3P4-F1
#
_entry.id   AF-A0A524M3P4-F1
#
_cell.length_a   1.000
_cell.length_b   1.000
_cell.length_c   1.000
_cell.angle_alpha   90.00
_cell.angle_beta   90.00
_cell.angle_gamma   90.00
#
_symmetry.space_group_name_H-M   'P 1'
#
loop_
_entity.id
_entity.type
_entity.pdbx_description
1 polymer ?
#
loop_
_entity_poly.entity_id
_entity_poly.type
_entity_poly.pdbx_seq_one_letter_code
_entity_poly.pdbx_strand_id
1 'polypeptide(L)' 'MKSAGTGKGFKCVKCGHKDPEGTKIEKHGERKITVGLFLPPLSAQRHLTRPLSRLDMNNSGKSFDLVEKWYNY' A
#
# COMPACT_ATOMS: atom_id res chain seq x y z
N MET A 1 -2.49 27.44 -12.87
CA MET A 1 -1.58 28.45 -13.45
C MET A 1 -0.15 27.90 -13.43
N LYS A 2 0.79 28.47 -14.21
CA LYS A 2 2.23 28.10 -14.18
C LYS A 2 3.04 29.20 -13.49
N SER A 3 4.23 28.88 -12.96
CA SER A 3 5.13 29.89 -12.40
C SER A 3 5.52 30.94 -13.46
N ALA A 4 5.57 32.21 -13.05
CA ALA A 4 6.04 33.32 -13.88
C ALA A 4 7.53 33.67 -13.65
N GLY A 5 8.20 32.96 -12.73
CA GLY A 5 9.59 33.22 -12.30
C GLY A 5 9.69 33.54 -10.80
N THR A 6 10.90 33.52 -10.25
CA THR A 6 11.15 33.85 -8.84
C THR A 6 10.59 35.23 -8.50
N GLY A 7 9.72 35.32 -7.49
CA GLY A 7 9.11 36.57 -7.05
C GLY A 7 8.09 37.19 -8.00
N LYS A 8 7.63 36.47 -9.04
CA LYS A 8 6.72 37.01 -10.08
C LYS A 8 5.31 36.39 -10.07
N GLY A 9 5.01 35.55 -9.08
CA GLY A 9 3.72 34.86 -8.96
C GLY A 9 3.46 33.83 -10.07
N PHE A 10 2.22 33.77 -10.54
CA PHE A 10 1.73 32.77 -11.49
C PHE A 10 1.11 33.39 -12.75
N LYS A 11 1.13 32.66 -13.86
CA LYS A 11 0.49 33.04 -15.13
C LYS A 11 -0.31 31.90 -15.74
N CYS A 12 -1.44 32.22 -16.35
CA CYS A 12 -2.21 31.28 -17.16
C CYS A 12 -1.69 31.29 -18.60
N VAL A 13 -1.21 30.14 -19.08
CA VAL A 13 -0.73 30.00 -20.46
C VAL A 13 -1.85 29.98 -21.50
N LYS A 14 -3.11 29.73 -21.10
CA LYS A 14 -4.25 29.69 -22.03
C LYS A 14 -4.89 31.04 -22.26
N CYS A 15 -5.17 31.81 -21.21
CA CYS A 15 -5.87 33.10 -21.31
C CYS A 15 -4.97 34.33 -21.07
N GLY A 16 -3.70 34.15 -20.72
CA GLY A 16 -2.76 35.25 -20.49
C GLY A 16 -2.88 35.96 -19.14
N HIS A 17 -3.87 35.60 -18.31
CA HIS A 17 -4.04 36.16 -16.96
C HIS A 17 -2.77 35.98 -16.12
N LYS A 18 -2.38 37.02 -15.38
CA LYS A 18 -1.22 37.05 -14.48
C LYS A 18 -1.70 37.36 -13.08
N ASP A 19 -1.20 36.59 -12.14
CA ASP A 19 -1.45 36.73 -10.72
C ASP A 19 -0.10 36.93 -10.00
N PRO A 20 0.33 38.19 -9.78
CA PRO A 20 1.63 38.50 -9.18
C PRO A 20 1.72 38.11 -7.71
N GLU A 21 0.61 38.15 -6.98
CA GLU A 21 0.53 37.84 -5.55
C GLU A 21 0.12 36.39 -5.27
N GLY A 22 -0.20 35.64 -6.33
CA GLY A 22 -0.58 34.24 -6.24
C GLY A 22 0.47 33.41 -5.51
N THR A 23 0.01 32.63 -4.55
CA THR A 23 0.80 31.67 -3.78
C THR A 23 0.37 30.23 -4.08
N LYS A 24 1.18 29.24 -3.69
CA LYS A 24 0.78 27.83 -3.80
C LYS A 24 -0.31 27.56 -2.77
N ILE A 25 -1.39 26.94 -3.22
CA ILE A 25 -2.48 26.50 -2.36
C ILE A 25 -2.22 25.04 -2.00
N GLU A 26 -1.93 24.78 -0.73
CA GLU A 26 -1.87 23.43 -0.20
C GLU A 26 -3.28 22.85 -0.07
N LYS A 27 -3.45 21.59 -0.48
CA LYS A 27 -4.72 20.88 -0.41
C LYS A 27 -4.48 19.44 0.01
N HIS A 28 -5.37 18.94 0.86
CA HIS A 28 -5.36 17.53 1.20
C HIS A 28 -5.87 16.73 -0.02
N GLY A 29 -5.05 15.81 -0.53
CA GLY A 29 -5.44 14.90 -1.59
C GLY A 29 -6.04 13.63 -0.98
N GLU A 30 -7.31 13.35 -1.29
CA GLU A 30 -7.93 12.09 -0.87
C GLU A 30 -7.25 10.90 -1.56
N ARG A 31 -6.86 9.91 -0.75
CA ARG A 31 -6.30 8.65 -1.24
C ARG A 31 -7.40 7.61 -1.35
N LYS A 32 -7.43 6.88 -2.48
CA LYS A 32 -8.36 5.76 -2.68
C LYS A 32 -7.97 4.51 -1.89
N ILE A 33 -6.72 4.42 -1.45
CA ILE A 33 -6.22 3.26 -0.69
C ILE A 33 -6.57 3.39 0.78
N THR A 34 -7.13 2.34 1.36
CA THR A 34 -7.40 2.22 2.79
C THR A 34 -6.21 1.58 3.49
N VAL A 35 -6.07 1.86 4.78
CA VAL A 35 -5.10 1.17 5.62
C VAL A 35 -5.58 -0.26 5.84
N GLY A 36 -4.70 -1.24 5.63
CA GLY A 36 -5.04 -2.65 5.78
C GLY A 36 -3.96 -3.58 5.24
N LEU A 37 -4.18 -4.88 5.40
CA LEU A 37 -3.31 -5.92 4.83
C LEU A 37 -3.76 -6.25 3.40
N PHE A 38 -2.85 -6.13 2.44
CA PHE A 38 -3.06 -6.52 1.06
C PHE A 38 -2.20 -7.75 0.75
N LEU A 39 -2.84 -8.90 0.53
CA LEU A 39 -2.15 -10.12 0.08
C LEU A 39 -2.39 -10.35 -1.42
N PRO A 40 -1.44 -10.96 -2.14
CA PRO A 40 -1.67 -11.38 -3.52
C PRO A 40 -2.75 -12.48 -3.57
N PRO A 41 -3.35 -12.71 -4.75
CA PRO A 41 -4.26 -13.83 -4.96
C PRO A 41 -3.55 -15.16 -4.63
N LEU A 42 -4.31 -16.19 -4.27
CA LEU A 42 -3.78 -17.49 -3.84
C LEU A 42 -2.78 -18.09 -4.83
N SER A 43 -3.03 -17.92 -6.13
CA SER A 43 -2.16 -18.40 -7.22
C SER A 43 -0.77 -17.75 -7.24
N ALA A 44 -0.61 -16.57 -6.64
CA ALA A 44 0.63 -15.81 -6.60
C ALA A 44 1.23 -15.72 -5.18
N GLN A 45 0.66 -16.44 -4.21
CA GLN A 45 1.23 -16.54 -2.87
C GLN A 45 2.47 -17.44 -2.88
N ARG A 46 3.50 -17.04 -2.13
CA ARG A 46 4.72 -17.84 -1.97
C ARG A 46 4.53 -18.86 -0.85
N HIS A 47 5.32 -19.92 -0.85
CA HIS A 47 5.25 -20.99 0.17
C HIS A 47 5.33 -20.50 1.62
N LEU A 48 6.10 -19.45 1.88
CA LEU A 48 6.26 -18.90 3.23
C LEU A 48 5.24 -17.78 3.55
N THR A 49 4.40 -17.36 2.59
CA THR A 49 3.36 -16.36 2.85
C THR A 49 2.28 -16.97 3.74
N ARG A 50 2.05 -16.36 4.90
CA ARG A 50 0.94 -16.76 5.77
C ARG A 50 -0.40 -16.31 5.14
N PRO A 51 -1.32 -17.22 4.79
CA PRO A 51 -2.57 -16.87 4.14
C PRO A 51 -3.55 -16.18 5.11
N LEU A 52 -4.53 -15.44 4.58
CA LEU A 52 -5.55 -14.73 5.37
C LEU A 52 -6.29 -15.66 6.34
N SER A 53 -6.59 -16.89 5.92
CA SER A 53 -7.27 -17.89 6.75
C SER A 53 -6.51 -18.30 8.02
N ARG A 54 -5.21 -18.00 8.11
CA ARG A 54 -4.34 -18.33 9.24
C ARG A 54 -3.99 -17.13 10.10
N LEU A 55 -4.49 -15.92 9.83
CA LEU A 55 -4.13 -14.72 10.60
C LEU A 55 -4.53 -14.87 12.08
N ASP A 56 -5.71 -15.41 12.34
CA ASP A 56 -6.24 -15.60 13.71
C ASP A 56 -5.80 -16.92 14.37
N MET A 57 -5.00 -17.74 13.67
CA MET A 57 -4.59 -19.06 14.15
C MET A 57 -3.12 -19.07 14.57
N ASN A 58 -2.83 -19.41 15.82
CA ASN A 58 -1.45 -19.59 16.28
C ASN A 58 -0.96 -21.03 16.07
N ASN A 59 0.31 -21.19 15.72
CA ASN A 59 0.92 -22.52 15.64
C ASN A 59 1.07 -23.07 17.08
N SER A 60 0.31 -24.11 17.42
CA SER A 60 0.29 -24.67 18.77
C SER A 60 1.44 -25.63 19.07
N GLY A 61 2.39 -25.81 18.16
CA GLY A 61 3.62 -26.60 18.37
C GLY A 61 3.43 -28.07 18.74
N LYS A 62 2.21 -28.61 18.65
CA LYS A 62 1.93 -30.00 19.05
C LYS A 62 2.67 -30.94 18.10
N SER A 63 3.61 -31.71 18.65
CA SER A 63 4.14 -32.90 18.00
C SER A 63 2.99 -33.91 17.89
N PHE A 64 2.47 -34.09 16.69
CA PHE A 64 1.63 -35.26 16.42
C PHE A 64 2.59 -36.40 16.10
N ASP A 65 2.44 -37.53 16.78
CA ASP A 65 3.12 -38.76 16.38
C ASP A 65 2.57 -39.17 15.02
N LEU A 66 3.35 -38.91 13.97
CA LEU A 66 2.86 -38.99 12.60
C LEU A 66 2.43 -40.41 12.21
N VAL A 67 3.00 -41.45 12.84
CA VAL A 67 2.52 -42.84 12.83
C VAL A 67 3.15 -43.58 14.03
N GLU A 68 2.36 -44.22 14.89
CA GLU A 68 2.91 -45.18 15.87
C GLU A 68 3.47 -46.42 15.13
N LYS A 69 4.73 -46.78 15.40
CA LYS A 69 5.42 -47.97 14.85
C LYS A 69 5.50 -48.02 13.31
N TRP A 70 6.05 -46.97 12.70
CA TRP A 70 6.29 -46.91 11.24
C TRP A 70 7.24 -48.02 10.71
N TYR A 71 8.05 -48.63 11.56
CA TYR A 71 8.92 -49.75 11.19
C TYR A 71 8.75 -50.91 12.17
N ASN A 72 8.66 -52.13 11.64
CA ASN A 72 8.78 -53.36 12.42
C ASN A 72 10.25 -53.81 12.38
N TYR A 73 10.79 -54.17 13.54
CA TYR A 73 12.09 -54.82 13.69
C TYR A 73 11.96 -56.32 13.43
#